data_AF-A0A3B5ZZS7-F1
#
_entry.id   AF-A0A3B5ZZS7-F1
#
_cell.length_a   1.000
_cell.length_b   1.000
_cell.length_c   1.000
_cell.angle_alpha   90.00
_cell.angle_beta   90.00
_cell.angle_gamma   90.00
#
_symmetry.space_group_name_H-M   'P 1'
#
loop_
_entity.id
_entity.type
_entity.pdbx_description
1 polymer ?
#
loop_
_entity_poly.entity_id
_entity_poly.type
_entity_poly.pdbx_seq_one_letter_code
_entity_poly.pdbx_strand_id
1 'polypeptide(L)'
;MVSVSFKIHGAVAALLLGSLILCSGASMDQPAAYKHVAPAPTPAPAPIQPVIIVQGLIYCKSCNLRGYNAGMDASPLANATAKLVCYGSKGGYRVLNMTSTATDESGYFLVMVYDLAMFSRRSCRVYLRTSPTPLCDAPFLPADASLGIVLKREEVRPSLPVGVRGVYSARTALMYAPRKGAKCPAYTTEE
;
A
#
# COMPACT_ATOMS: atom_id res chain seq x y z
N MET A 1 20.62 -9.85 24.59
CA MET A 1 20.69 -11.28 24.96
C MET A 1 19.93 -11.46 26.26
N VAL A 2 18.77 -12.10 26.22
CA VAL A 2 18.02 -12.48 27.43
C VAL A 2 18.30 -13.96 27.65
N SER A 3 18.99 -14.27 28.75
CA SER A 3 19.30 -15.63 29.18
C SER A 3 18.18 -16.13 30.09
N VAL A 4 17.58 -17.27 29.78
CA VAL A 4 16.61 -17.93 30.66
C VAL A 4 17.09 -19.36 30.91
N SER A 5 17.56 -19.59 32.14
CA SER A 5 17.95 -20.91 32.63
C SER A 5 16.73 -21.67 33.16
N PHE A 6 16.49 -22.88 32.67
CA PHE A 6 15.53 -23.81 33.26
C PHE A 6 16.25 -24.87 34.10
N LYS A 7 15.94 -24.92 35.41
CA LYS A 7 16.33 -25.99 36.34
C LYS A 7 15.29 -27.10 36.29
N ILE A 8 15.72 -28.34 36.07
CA ILE A 8 14.89 -29.54 36.18
C ILE A 8 15.32 -30.27 37.46
N HIS A 9 14.40 -30.42 38.42
CA HIS A 9 14.59 -31.28 39.59
C HIS A 9 13.97 -32.65 39.29
N GLY A 10 14.73 -33.72 39.52
CA GLY A 10 14.23 -35.09 39.48
C GLY A 10 13.73 -35.59 40.83
N ALA A 11 12.98 -36.69 40.81
CA ALA A 11 12.96 -37.79 41.80
C ALA A 11 11.95 -38.85 41.32
N VAL A 12 12.32 -40.10 41.01
CA VAL A 12 12.66 -41.29 41.83
C VAL A 12 11.47 -42.28 41.91
N ALA A 13 11.85 -43.56 41.75
CA ALA A 13 11.07 -44.79 41.55
C ALA A 13 10.36 -45.37 42.79
N ALA A 14 9.44 -46.33 42.56
CA ALA A 14 9.32 -47.67 43.19
C ALA A 14 7.97 -48.32 42.78
N LEU A 15 7.92 -49.39 41.97
CA LEU A 15 7.95 -50.84 42.30
C LEU A 15 6.82 -51.34 43.22
N LEU A 16 6.08 -52.37 42.74
CA LEU A 16 5.64 -53.64 43.41
C LEU A 16 4.52 -54.31 42.54
N LEU A 17 4.85 -55.32 41.73
CA LEU A 17 4.72 -56.78 41.94
C LEU A 17 3.28 -57.38 41.84
N GLY A 18 3.08 -58.17 40.78
CA GLY A 18 2.53 -59.54 40.88
C GLY A 18 1.11 -59.78 40.36
N SER A 19 0.99 -60.60 39.30
CA SER A 19 0.09 -61.78 39.22
C SER A 19 0.16 -62.43 37.83
N LEU A 20 0.49 -63.73 37.81
CA LEU A 20 0.52 -64.63 36.65
C LEU A 20 -0.90 -65.00 36.20
N ILE A 21 -1.21 -64.93 34.89
CA ILE A 21 -2.20 -65.80 34.24
C ILE A 21 -1.71 -66.14 32.82
N LEU A 22 -1.35 -67.41 32.62
CA LEU A 22 -1.25 -68.05 31.31
C LEU A 22 -2.66 -68.29 30.77
N CYS A 23 -2.97 -67.78 29.58
CA CYS A 23 -3.98 -68.37 28.71
C CYS A 23 -3.44 -68.42 27.28
N SER A 24 -3.26 -69.65 26.82
CA SER A 24 -2.90 -70.06 25.48
C SER A 24 -3.88 -69.50 24.45
N GLY A 25 -3.34 -68.91 23.40
CA GLY A 25 -4.11 -68.49 22.23
C GLY A 25 -3.15 -68.08 21.13
N ALA A 26 -2.77 -69.04 20.28
CA ALA A 26 -2.13 -68.72 19.01
C ALA A 26 -3.15 -67.96 18.17
N SER A 27 -2.91 -66.67 17.94
CA SER A 27 -3.47 -65.97 16.80
C SER A 27 -2.31 -65.24 16.16
N MET A 28 -1.88 -65.73 14.99
CA MET A 28 -0.97 -64.99 14.15
C MET A 28 -1.63 -63.65 13.84
N ASP A 29 -1.08 -62.56 14.40
CA ASP A 29 -1.49 -61.22 14.04
C ASP A 29 -1.07 -60.99 12.59
N GLN A 30 -2.08 -60.97 11.73
CA GLN A 30 -1.99 -60.55 10.35
C GLN A 30 -1.44 -59.12 10.32
N PRO A 31 -0.40 -58.80 9.52
CA PRO A 31 0.15 -57.45 9.51
C PRO A 31 -0.95 -56.48 9.11
N ALA A 32 -1.27 -55.57 10.03
CA ALA A 32 -2.25 -54.52 9.81
C ALA A 32 -1.89 -53.80 8.51
N ALA A 33 -2.73 -53.93 7.50
CA ALA A 33 -2.59 -53.22 6.24
C ALA A 33 -2.63 -51.72 6.56
N TYR A 34 -1.45 -51.07 6.49
CA TYR A 34 -1.34 -49.62 6.60
C TYR A 34 -2.19 -49.01 5.48
N LYS A 35 -3.37 -48.49 5.84
CA LYS A 35 -4.20 -47.69 4.95
C LYS A 35 -3.41 -46.43 4.65
N HIS A 36 -2.92 -46.31 3.41
CA HIS A 36 -2.38 -45.05 2.91
C HIS A 36 -3.49 -43.99 3.00
N VAL A 37 -3.42 -43.13 4.01
CA VAL A 37 -4.31 -41.96 4.11
C VAL A 37 -3.84 -40.99 3.03
N ALA A 38 -4.71 -40.73 2.05
CA ALA A 38 -4.45 -39.71 1.04
C ALA A 38 -4.24 -38.35 1.74
N PRO A 39 -3.25 -37.54 1.32
CA PRO A 39 -3.06 -36.21 1.89
C PRO A 39 -4.37 -35.41 1.79
N ALA A 40 -4.73 -34.73 2.88
CA ALA A 40 -5.88 -33.84 2.86
C ALA A 40 -5.72 -32.80 1.72
N PRO A 41 -6.80 -32.46 0.99
CA PRO A 41 -6.74 -31.48 -0.07
C PRO A 41 -6.24 -30.14 0.50
N THR A 42 -5.24 -29.56 -0.16
CA THR A 42 -4.69 -28.27 0.23
C THR A 42 -5.77 -27.19 0.10
N PRO A 43 -5.94 -26.27 1.07
CA PRO A 43 -6.91 -25.19 0.95
C PRO A 43 -6.67 -24.38 -0.33
N ALA A 44 -7.75 -24.05 -1.05
CA ALA A 44 -7.65 -23.20 -2.23
C ALA A 44 -7.12 -21.81 -1.83
N PRO A 45 -6.24 -21.19 -2.65
CA PRO A 45 -5.77 -19.83 -2.39
C PRO A 45 -6.94 -18.85 -2.26
N ALA A 46 -6.84 -17.92 -1.31
CA ALA A 46 -7.85 -16.87 -1.14
C ALA A 46 -7.94 -15.99 -2.41
N PRO A 47 -9.15 -15.55 -2.81
CA PRO A 47 -9.32 -14.68 -3.96
C PRO A 47 -8.62 -13.34 -3.73
N ILE A 48 -7.77 -12.93 -4.68
CA ILE A 48 -7.06 -11.65 -4.63
C ILE A 48 -7.98 -10.55 -5.14
N GLN A 49 -8.25 -9.55 -4.29
CA GLN A 49 -9.05 -8.40 -4.67
C GLN A 49 -8.30 -7.56 -5.72
N PRO A 50 -8.90 -7.29 -6.89
CA PRO A 50 -8.22 -6.54 -7.93
C PRO A 50 -8.17 -5.04 -7.60
N VAL A 51 -7.09 -4.37 -7.98
CA VAL A 51 -6.82 -2.97 -7.63
C VAL A 51 -6.22 -2.19 -8.80
N ILE A 52 -6.55 -0.89 -8.88
CA ILE A 52 -5.86 0.09 -9.74
C ILE A 52 -5.07 1.04 -8.85
N ILE A 53 -3.84 1.35 -9.25
CA ILE A 53 -2.96 2.28 -8.54
C ILE A 53 -2.89 3.58 -9.33
N VAL A 54 -3.14 4.70 -8.64
CA VAL A 54 -2.91 6.05 -9.17
C VAL A 54 -1.86 6.74 -8.32
N GLN A 55 -0.82 7.28 -8.95
CA GLN A 55 0.32 7.86 -8.27
C GLN A 55 0.79 9.19 -8.87
N GLY A 56 1.63 9.90 -8.13
CA GLY A 56 2.27 11.11 -8.60
C GLY A 56 3.04 11.81 -7.49
N LEU A 57 3.48 13.03 -7.78
CA LEU A 57 4.27 13.84 -6.88
C LEU A 57 3.64 15.22 -6.72
N ILE A 58 3.72 15.78 -5.52
CA ILE A 58 3.40 17.18 -5.23
C ILE A 58 4.69 17.91 -4.83
N TYR A 59 4.94 19.03 -5.49
CA TYR A 59 6.09 19.89 -5.20
C TYR A 59 5.66 21.27 -4.70
N CYS A 60 6.59 21.93 -4.02
CA CYS A 60 6.58 23.36 -3.76
C CYS A 60 7.61 24.06 -4.67
N LYS A 61 7.12 24.88 -5.59
CA LYS A 61 7.92 25.64 -6.55
C LYS A 61 8.72 26.74 -5.85
N SER A 62 9.97 26.91 -6.27
CA SER A 62 10.91 27.97 -5.87
C SER A 62 11.29 27.99 -4.38
N CYS A 63 10.93 26.95 -3.63
CA CYS A 63 11.41 26.75 -2.27
C CYS A 63 12.46 25.65 -2.24
N ASN A 64 13.61 25.96 -1.64
CA ASN A 64 14.76 25.07 -1.48
C ASN A 64 14.66 24.32 -0.13
N LEU A 65 13.79 23.32 -0.08
CA LEU A 65 13.54 22.45 1.07
C LEU A 65 14.29 21.11 0.85
N ARG A 66 14.08 20.13 1.75
CA ARG A 66 14.64 18.78 1.61
C ARG A 66 14.31 18.20 0.23
N GLY A 67 15.31 17.66 -0.46
CA GLY A 67 15.12 17.03 -1.78
C GLY A 67 14.89 18.01 -2.93
N TYR A 68 15.29 19.28 -2.78
CA TYR A 68 15.21 20.28 -3.85
C TYR A 68 15.81 19.78 -5.16
N ASN A 69 15.06 19.99 -6.24
CA ASN A 69 15.46 19.66 -7.60
C ASN A 69 15.65 20.95 -8.39
N ALA A 70 16.91 21.27 -8.74
CA ALA A 70 17.26 22.46 -9.50
C ALA A 70 16.66 22.50 -10.91
N GLY A 71 16.46 21.33 -11.55
CA GLY A 71 15.87 21.24 -12.89
C GLY A 71 14.39 21.61 -12.94
N MET A 72 13.67 21.47 -11.83
CA MET A 72 12.28 21.93 -11.69
C MET A 72 12.16 23.24 -10.90
N ASP A 73 13.27 23.70 -10.32
CA ASP A 73 13.31 24.72 -9.27
C ASP A 73 12.16 24.51 -8.26
N ALA A 74 12.14 23.33 -7.64
CA ALA A 74 11.07 22.92 -6.73
C ALA A 74 11.54 21.84 -5.75
N SER A 75 10.93 21.78 -4.57
CA SER A 75 11.16 20.72 -3.58
C SER A 75 9.92 19.86 -3.37
N PRO A 76 10.06 18.56 -3.10
CA PRO A 76 8.94 17.71 -2.74
C PRO A 76 8.22 18.26 -1.51
N LEU A 77 6.89 18.18 -1.51
CA LEU A 77 6.07 18.73 -0.44
C LEU A 77 5.38 17.61 0.33
N ALA A 78 5.97 17.21 1.45
CA ALA A 78 5.43 16.18 2.33
C ALA A 78 4.11 16.59 2.97
N ASN A 79 3.21 15.63 3.24
CA ASN A 79 1.91 15.86 3.87
C ASN A 79 0.95 16.81 3.10
N ALA A 80 1.28 17.18 1.85
CA ALA A 80 0.31 17.76 0.93
C ALA A 80 -0.70 16.71 0.49
N THR A 81 -1.96 17.09 0.29
CA THR A 81 -3.02 16.14 -0.07
C THR A 81 -3.37 16.22 -1.55
N ALA A 82 -3.31 15.07 -2.23
CA ALA A 82 -3.85 14.87 -3.57
C ALA A 82 -5.30 14.39 -3.50
N LYS A 83 -6.10 14.73 -4.50
CA LYS A 83 -7.48 14.24 -4.65
C LYS A 83 -7.68 13.63 -6.02
N LEU A 84 -8.04 12.35 -6.08
CA LEU A 84 -8.51 11.68 -7.28
C LEU A 84 -10.02 11.87 -7.39
N VAL A 85 -10.51 12.36 -8.53
CA VAL A 85 -11.94 12.46 -8.85
C VAL A 85 -12.21 11.77 -10.16
N CYS A 86 -13.19 10.88 -10.19
CA CYS A 86 -13.64 10.19 -11.39
C CYS A 86 -15.04 10.66 -11.76
N TYR A 87 -15.21 11.08 -13.01
CA TYR A 87 -16.47 11.60 -13.54
C TYR A 87 -17.23 10.56 -14.38
N GLY A 88 -18.56 10.66 -14.36
CA GLY A 88 -19.45 9.84 -15.16
C GLY A 88 -19.53 10.29 -16.62
N SER A 89 -19.85 9.37 -17.52
CA SER A 89 -19.93 9.62 -18.96
C SER A 89 -21.30 10.13 -19.44
N LYS A 90 -22.36 9.99 -18.63
CA LYS A 90 -23.74 10.34 -19.01
C LYS A 90 -24.27 11.49 -18.14
N GLY A 91 -24.66 12.60 -18.77
CA GLY A 91 -25.53 13.63 -18.16
C GLY A 91 -24.85 14.77 -17.39
N GLY A 92 -23.66 15.22 -17.82
CA GLY A 92 -22.89 16.27 -17.11
C GLY A 92 -21.91 15.67 -16.12
N TYR A 93 -20.92 16.46 -15.69
CA TYR A 93 -19.77 16.06 -14.87
C TYR A 93 -20.14 15.57 -13.44
N ARG A 94 -20.95 14.51 -13.33
CA ARG A 94 -21.30 13.87 -12.06
C ARG A 94 -20.09 13.14 -11.51
N VAL A 95 -19.71 13.44 -10.28
CA VAL A 95 -18.66 12.71 -9.56
C VAL A 95 -19.17 11.31 -9.24
N LEU A 96 -18.46 10.29 -9.72
CA LEU A 96 -18.73 8.88 -9.40
C LEU A 96 -17.98 8.44 -8.15
N ASN A 97 -16.73 8.86 -8.02
CA ASN A 97 -15.86 8.53 -6.90
C ASN A 97 -14.89 9.68 -6.64
N MET A 98 -14.58 9.90 -5.37
CA MET A 98 -13.61 10.88 -4.91
C MET A 98 -12.81 10.29 -3.74
N THR A 99 -11.49 10.29 -3.87
CA THR A 99 -10.58 9.79 -2.82
C THR A 99 -9.45 10.80 -2.64
N SER A 100 -8.96 10.95 -1.42
CA SER A 100 -7.80 11.81 -1.14
C SER A 100 -6.78 11.07 -0.32
N THR A 101 -5.53 11.44 -0.51
CA THR A 101 -4.39 10.83 0.18
C THR A 101 -3.33 11.90 0.40
N ALA A 102 -2.62 11.79 1.52
CA ALA A 102 -1.47 12.64 1.81
C ALA A 102 -0.23 12.08 1.09
N THR A 103 0.69 12.99 0.80
CA THR A 103 2.02 12.65 0.29
C THR A 103 2.95 12.22 1.43
N ASP A 104 3.87 11.33 1.12
CA ASP A 104 4.96 10.95 2.01
C ASP A 104 6.07 12.01 2.07
N GLU A 105 7.18 11.71 2.77
CA GLU A 105 8.33 12.61 2.88
C GLU A 105 8.96 13.03 1.55
N SER A 106 8.80 12.21 0.50
CA SER A 106 9.30 12.48 -0.85
C SER A 106 8.31 13.27 -1.70
N GLY A 107 7.19 13.73 -1.11
CA GLY A 107 6.10 14.38 -1.83
C GLY A 107 5.32 13.43 -2.73
N TYR A 108 5.52 12.12 -2.58
CA TYR A 108 4.87 11.10 -3.40
C TYR A 108 3.53 10.68 -2.80
N PHE A 109 2.52 10.53 -3.65
CA PHE A 109 1.22 10.03 -3.22
C PHE A 109 0.84 8.78 -4.00
N LEU A 110 0.06 7.92 -3.34
CA LEU A 110 -0.52 6.72 -3.92
C LEU A 110 -1.99 6.59 -3.50
N VAL A 111 -2.86 6.36 -4.49
CA VAL A 111 -4.29 6.07 -4.31
C VAL A 111 -4.57 4.67 -4.85
N MET A 112 -5.12 3.81 -4.00
CA MET A 112 -5.61 2.48 -4.38
C MET A 112 -7.11 2.55 -4.67
N VAL A 113 -7.50 2.08 -5.85
CA VAL A 113 -8.90 2.06 -6.31
C VAL A 113 -9.36 0.61 -6.44
N TYR A 114 -10.26 0.20 -5.54
CA TYR A 114 -10.83 -1.15 -5.51
C TYR A 114 -12.14 -1.28 -6.30
N ASP A 115 -12.93 -0.19 -6.41
CA ASP A 115 -14.08 -0.16 -7.30
C ASP A 115 -13.64 0.18 -8.73
N LEU A 116 -13.36 -0.87 -9.49
CA LEU A 116 -12.85 -0.78 -10.85
C LEU A 116 -13.88 -0.23 -11.83
N ALA A 117 -15.18 -0.39 -11.56
CA ALA A 117 -16.24 0.07 -12.46
C ALA A 117 -16.34 1.60 -12.50
N MET A 118 -15.91 2.26 -11.41
CA MET A 118 -15.90 3.72 -11.30
C MET A 118 -14.61 4.37 -11.85
N PHE A 119 -13.60 3.56 -12.22
CA PHE A 119 -12.34 4.08 -12.72
C PHE A 119 -12.24 4.07 -14.24
N SER A 120 -11.87 5.21 -14.81
CA SER A 120 -11.42 5.31 -16.19
C SER A 120 -10.37 6.40 -16.33
N ARG A 121 -9.22 6.09 -16.94
CA ARG A 121 -8.15 7.08 -17.14
C ARG A 121 -8.61 8.33 -17.93
N ARG A 122 -9.70 8.22 -18.69
CA ARG A 122 -10.25 9.31 -19.52
C ARG A 122 -11.14 10.25 -18.73
N SER A 123 -11.81 9.75 -17.69
CA SER A 123 -12.74 10.53 -16.87
C SER A 123 -12.26 10.76 -15.44
N CYS A 124 -11.13 10.16 -15.03
CA CYS A 124 -10.50 10.45 -13.76
C CYS A 124 -9.40 11.50 -13.91
N ARG A 125 -9.33 12.41 -12.94
CA ARG A 125 -8.31 13.45 -12.83
C ARG A 125 -7.80 13.59 -11.41
N VAL A 126 -6.54 13.99 -11.27
CA VAL A 126 -5.91 14.27 -9.96
C VAL A 126 -5.85 15.77 -9.73
N TYR A 127 -6.14 16.18 -8.51
CA TYR A 127 -6.25 17.57 -8.09
C TYR A 127 -5.34 17.83 -6.90
N LEU A 128 -4.79 19.04 -6.84
CA LEU A 128 -4.30 19.62 -5.59
C LEU A 128 -5.49 19.82 -4.65
N ARG A 129 -5.39 19.34 -3.39
CA ARG A 129 -6.44 19.53 -2.37
C ARG A 129 -5.99 20.52 -1.31
N THR A 130 -4.93 20.19 -0.57
CA THR A 130 -4.38 21.04 0.49
C THR A 130 -2.86 20.99 0.52
N SER A 131 -2.27 22.13 0.89
CA SER A 131 -0.87 22.22 1.28
C SER A 131 -0.74 22.17 2.80
N PRO A 132 0.33 21.57 3.36
CA PRO A 132 0.58 21.55 4.80
C PRO A 132 0.99 22.93 5.36
N THR A 133 1.30 23.90 4.50
CA THR A 133 1.79 25.22 4.90
C THR A 133 1.22 26.35 4.04
N PRO A 134 0.78 27.47 4.64
CA PRO A 134 0.31 28.63 3.87
C PRO A 134 1.44 29.35 3.12
N LEU A 135 2.71 29.02 3.41
CA LEU A 135 3.87 29.58 2.70
C LEU A 135 4.05 28.96 1.30
N CYS A 136 3.32 27.88 0.99
CA CYS A 136 3.35 27.24 -0.32
C CYS A 136 2.03 26.54 -0.64
N ASP A 137 0.96 27.32 -0.82
CA ASP A 137 -0.41 26.83 -1.02
C ASP A 137 -1.10 27.41 -2.26
N ALA A 138 -0.43 28.26 -3.03
CA ALA A 138 -0.97 28.79 -4.28
C ALA A 138 -0.81 27.74 -5.38
N PRO A 139 -1.89 27.31 -6.08
CA PRO A 139 -1.74 26.38 -7.20
C PRO A 139 -0.84 26.96 -8.29
N PHE A 140 0.18 26.20 -8.67
CA PHE A 140 1.10 26.57 -9.75
C PHE A 140 0.94 25.63 -10.94
N LEU A 141 0.86 24.32 -10.68
CA LEU A 141 0.66 23.32 -11.71
C LEU A 141 -0.39 22.27 -11.29
N PRO A 142 -1.55 22.19 -11.98
CA PRO A 142 -1.97 23.12 -13.03
C PRO A 142 -2.26 24.51 -12.46
N ALA A 143 -2.06 25.56 -13.27
CA ALA A 143 -2.34 26.94 -12.86
C ALA A 143 -3.83 27.13 -12.51
N ASP A 144 -4.71 26.49 -13.29
CA ASP A 144 -6.12 26.33 -12.93
C ASP A 144 -6.32 25.00 -12.19
N ALA A 145 -6.43 25.09 -10.86
CA ALA A 145 -6.66 23.94 -10.00
C ALA A 145 -7.99 23.22 -10.27
N SER A 146 -8.97 23.84 -10.94
CA SER A 146 -10.29 23.24 -11.21
C SER A 146 -10.27 22.25 -12.39
N LEU A 147 -9.25 22.32 -13.25
CA LEU A 147 -9.14 21.42 -14.40
C LEU A 147 -8.68 20.02 -13.99
N GLY A 148 -7.76 19.94 -13.03
CA GLY A 148 -7.10 18.69 -12.64
C GLY A 148 -6.17 18.12 -13.71
N ILE A 149 -5.32 17.17 -13.31
CA ILE A 149 -4.34 16.51 -14.18
C ILE A 149 -4.88 15.19 -14.68
N VAL A 150 -4.78 14.97 -16.00
CA VAL A 150 -5.15 13.71 -16.65
C VAL A 150 -4.15 12.60 -16.32
N LEU A 151 -4.64 11.35 -16.39
CA LEU A 151 -3.85 10.17 -16.08
C LEU A 151 -3.17 9.55 -17.31
N LYS A 152 -1.89 9.19 -17.16
CA LYS A 152 -1.12 8.37 -18.10
C LYS A 152 -1.02 6.95 -17.54
N ARG A 153 -1.18 5.93 -18.39
CA ARG A 153 -0.90 4.55 -17.99
C ARG A 153 0.61 4.34 -17.95
N GLU A 154 1.09 3.75 -16.86
CA GLU A 154 2.49 3.37 -16.74
C GLU A 154 2.75 2.01 -17.38
N GLU A 155 3.89 1.90 -18.05
CA GLU A 155 4.42 0.62 -18.54
C GLU A 155 5.28 0.01 -17.45
N VAL A 156 4.72 -0.96 -16.72
CA VAL A 156 5.44 -1.67 -15.65
C VAL A 156 6.06 -2.94 -16.20
N ARG A 157 7.39 -3.05 -16.13
CA ARG A 157 8.17 -4.22 -16.53
C ARG A 157 8.83 -4.86 -15.29
N PRO A 158 8.94 -6.21 -15.21
CA PRO A 158 8.58 -7.20 -16.22
C PRO A 158 7.07 -7.45 -16.35
N SER A 159 6.31 -7.34 -15.27
CA SER A 159 4.84 -7.41 -15.27
C SER A 159 4.26 -6.77 -14.01
N LEU A 160 2.98 -6.46 -14.02
CA LEU A 160 2.28 -5.97 -12.83
C LEU A 160 2.22 -7.05 -11.73
N PRO A 161 2.26 -6.66 -10.44
CA PRO A 161 1.99 -7.58 -9.34
C PRO A 161 0.61 -8.23 -9.46
N VAL A 162 0.45 -9.42 -8.88
CA VAL A 162 -0.83 -10.14 -8.90
C VAL A 162 -1.93 -9.28 -8.25
N GLY A 163 -3.10 -9.21 -8.90
CA GLY A 163 -4.22 -8.37 -8.47
C GLY A 163 -4.18 -6.94 -9.00
N VAL A 164 -3.03 -6.42 -9.42
CA VAL A 164 -2.93 -5.05 -9.97
C VAL A 164 -3.40 -5.05 -11.44
N ARG A 165 -4.47 -4.31 -11.72
CA ARG A 165 -5.07 -4.18 -13.06
C ARG A 165 -4.46 -3.05 -13.88
N GLY A 166 -3.74 -2.13 -13.23
CA GLY A 166 -3.00 -1.07 -13.87
C GLY A 166 -2.42 -0.07 -12.88
N VAL A 167 -1.29 0.51 -13.27
CA VAL A 167 -0.67 1.66 -12.60
C VAL A 167 -0.82 2.86 -13.53
N TYR A 168 -1.23 3.99 -12.95
CA TYR A 168 -1.41 5.25 -13.67
C TYR A 168 -0.72 6.37 -12.92
N SER A 169 -0.02 7.23 -13.64
CA SER A 169 0.54 8.46 -13.09
C SER A 169 -0.29 9.67 -13.48
N ALA A 170 -0.25 10.71 -12.64
CA ALA A 170 -0.53 12.05 -13.13
C ALA A 170 0.45 12.38 -14.28
N ARG A 171 -0.07 12.85 -15.42
CA ARG A 171 0.75 13.10 -16.63
C ARG A 171 1.90 14.10 -16.39
N THR A 172 1.78 14.91 -15.37
CA THR A 172 2.77 15.87 -14.89
C THR A 172 2.72 15.90 -13.37
N ALA A 173 3.82 16.31 -12.73
CA ALA A 173 3.83 16.62 -11.31
C ALA A 173 2.78 17.70 -10.98
N LEU A 174 2.23 17.68 -9.77
CA LEU A 174 1.41 18.78 -9.26
C LEU A 174 2.31 19.72 -8.47
N MET A 175 2.04 21.02 -8.53
CA MET A 175 2.88 22.01 -7.86
C MET A 175 2.05 23.09 -7.19
N TYR A 176 2.39 23.38 -5.93
CA TYR A 176 2.09 24.65 -5.30
C TYR A 176 3.26 25.62 -5.49
N ALA A 177 3.02 26.90 -5.21
CA ALA A 177 4.03 27.94 -5.09
C ALA A 177 3.70 28.84 -3.88
N PRO A 178 4.68 29.60 -3.38
CA PRO A 178 4.40 30.70 -2.47
C PRO A 178 3.41 31.69 -3.09
N ARG A 179 2.50 32.22 -2.26
CA ARG A 179 1.67 33.37 -2.66
C ARG A 179 2.58 34.58 -2.92
N LYS A 180 2.11 35.53 -3.72
CA LYS A 180 2.87 36.75 -4.04
C LYS A 180 3.32 37.45 -2.75
N GLY A 181 4.63 37.63 -2.60
CA GLY A 181 5.26 38.27 -1.43
C GLY A 181 5.47 37.35 -0.22
N ALA A 182 5.02 36.09 -0.26
CA ALA A 182 5.31 35.11 0.77
C ALA A 182 6.75 34.59 0.61
N LYS A 183 7.43 34.41 1.74
CA LYS A 183 8.73 33.73 1.79
C LYS A 183 8.51 32.23 1.92
N CYS A 184 9.45 31.45 1.42
CA CYS A 184 9.45 30.01 1.61
C CYS A 184 9.57 29.64 3.10
N PRO A 185 9.05 28.46 3.52
CA PRO A 185 9.35 27.91 4.83
C PRO A 185 10.87 27.83 5.04
N ALA A 186 11.31 28.07 6.28
CA ALA A 186 12.69 27.78 6.65
C ALA A 186 12.94 26.28 6.50
N TYR A 187 14.06 25.91 5.90
CA TYR A 187 14.51 24.52 5.89
C TYR A 187 15.13 24.21 7.25
N THR A 188 14.40 23.52 8.12
CA THR A 188 14.94 23.01 9.39
C THR A 188 15.53 21.63 9.16
N THR A 189 16.86 21.53 9.24
CA THR A 189 17.57 20.26 9.32
C THR A 189 17.44 19.73 10.75
N GLU A 190 16.32 19.11 11.09
CA GLU A 190 16.27 18.27 12.29
C GLU A 190 16.34 16.81 11.84
N GLU A 191 17.41 16.17 12.32
CA GLU A 191 17.93 14.83 12.05
C GLU A 191 17.19 13.76 12.86
#